data_AF-A0AAJ2ESJ6-F1
#
_entry.id   AF-A0AAJ2ESJ6-F1
#
_cell.length_a   1.000
_cell.length_b   1.000
_cell.length_c   1.000
_cell.angle_alpha   90.00
_cell.angle_beta   90.00
_cell.angle_gamma   90.00
#
_symmetry.space_group_name_H-M   'P 1'
#
loop_
_entity.id
_entity.type
_entity.pdbx_description
1 polymer ?
#
loop_
_entity_poly.entity_id
_entity_poly.type
_entity_poly.pdbx_seq_one_letter_code
_entity_poly.pdbx_strand_id
1 'polypeptide(L)'
;MQSDTRQTIVRLLSTMASAKEIDQYLKRFSQLNAKRFAIVNIDGAILRDTHEAEATASSLSFLQQVGLTPIVLLGSSAASGMGNKAASERDENAASAAFRDLNLKLVELLQQQGTRATSITAGVFATEASKGDATDGLAAVSAVKLTPIEASLEAGSIPVISSVGETTSGQIVEIGSDDATSEMVRALQPFKVIFLTSQGGLRHDNGRRVDSINLSTEYDQFVGKAYADGGFSFKIEQMKELLDGLPMESSISITNPANLAQELFTHKGSGTLIRRGERVMRATSWEELDLTRLRALIESSFGRRIVDDYFERTRLLRAYISEHYRAAIIMTEEDGVPYLDKFAVLDEAQGEGLGRAVWKVMREETPQLFWRSRHNNQVNIFYYAQSDGCFKQERWKVLWCGLTDFSQIEKCVAHCAVRPTTLIDTETKP
;
A
#
# COMPACT_ATOMS: atom_id res chain seq x y z
N MET A 1 -21.46 -16.58 19.49
CA MET A 1 -20.48 -15.73 20.19
C MET A 1 -19.46 -15.09 19.24
N GLN A 2 -18.67 -15.84 18.45
CA GLN A 2 -17.69 -15.26 17.50
C GLN A 2 -18.30 -14.28 16.45
N SER A 3 -19.54 -14.52 16.02
CA SER A 3 -20.28 -13.63 15.09
C SER A 3 -20.52 -12.22 15.66
N ASP A 4 -20.94 -12.11 16.93
CA ASP A 4 -21.27 -10.83 17.57
C ASP A 4 -20.02 -10.00 17.84
N THR A 5 -18.92 -10.64 18.25
CA THR A 5 -17.64 -9.96 18.47
C THR A 5 -17.11 -9.39 17.15
N ARG A 6 -17.19 -10.15 16.05
CA ARG A 6 -16.79 -9.68 14.73
C ARG A 6 -17.62 -8.47 14.27
N GLN A 7 -18.95 -8.53 14.43
CA GLN A 7 -19.82 -7.41 14.08
C GLN A 7 -19.51 -6.16 14.92
N THR A 8 -19.23 -6.34 16.21
CA THR A 8 -18.85 -5.25 17.12
C THR A 8 -17.52 -4.62 16.69
N ILE A 9 -16.52 -5.43 16.34
CA ILE A 9 -15.22 -4.95 15.86
C ILE A 9 -15.38 -4.19 14.54
N VAL A 10 -16.13 -4.71 13.57
CA VAL A 10 -16.41 -4.00 12.30
C VAL A 10 -17.10 -2.66 12.57
N ARG A 11 -18.05 -2.63 13.52
CA ARG A 11 -18.71 -1.39 13.93
C ARG A 11 -17.74 -0.40 14.60
N LEU A 12 -16.81 -0.88 15.43
CA LEU A 12 -15.78 -0.01 16.02
C LEU A 12 -14.80 0.49 14.96
N LEU A 13 -14.38 -0.34 14.01
CA LEU A 13 -13.52 0.09 12.91
C LEU A 13 -14.18 1.17 12.06
N SER A 14 -15.52 1.13 11.91
CA SER A 14 -16.25 2.18 11.19
C SER A 14 -16.16 3.58 11.83
N THR A 15 -15.59 3.69 13.02
CA THR A 15 -15.24 4.98 13.64
C THR A 15 -13.89 5.54 13.15
N MET A 16 -13.02 4.69 12.60
CA MET A 16 -11.67 5.05 12.11
C MET A 16 -11.61 5.21 10.58
N ALA A 17 -12.43 4.47 9.85
CA ALA A 17 -12.60 4.51 8.39
C ALA A 17 -14.07 4.36 8.03
N SER A 18 -14.47 4.60 6.77
CA SER A 18 -15.89 4.45 6.44
C SER A 18 -16.32 2.98 6.58
N ALA A 19 -17.52 2.74 7.12
CA ALA A 19 -18.04 1.37 7.28
C ALA A 19 -18.03 0.56 5.97
N LYS A 20 -18.24 1.26 4.84
CA LYS A 20 -18.21 0.69 3.49
C LYS A 20 -16.80 0.19 3.13
N GLU A 21 -15.75 0.93 3.47
CA GLU A 21 -14.35 0.57 3.20
C GLU A 21 -13.96 -0.72 3.93
N ILE A 22 -14.26 -0.80 5.23
CA ILE A 22 -13.90 -1.95 6.05
C ILE A 22 -14.66 -3.20 5.61
N ASP A 23 -15.95 -3.07 5.30
CA ASP A 23 -16.76 -4.19 4.82
C ASP A 23 -16.28 -4.68 3.45
N GLN A 24 -15.92 -3.78 2.53
CA GLN A 24 -15.31 -4.16 1.25
C GLN A 24 -13.96 -4.85 1.44
N TYR A 25 -13.10 -4.32 2.30
CA TYR A 25 -11.79 -4.91 2.61
C TYR A 25 -11.97 -6.33 3.18
N LEU A 26 -12.82 -6.48 4.19
CA LEU A 26 -13.06 -7.78 4.81
C LEU A 26 -13.71 -8.76 3.84
N LYS A 27 -14.68 -8.35 3.02
CA LYS A 27 -15.26 -9.22 1.98
C LYS A 27 -14.20 -9.68 0.99
N ARG A 28 -13.36 -8.77 0.51
CA ARG A 28 -12.25 -9.08 -0.40
C ARG A 28 -11.34 -10.14 0.21
N PHE A 29 -10.81 -9.91 1.42
CA PHE A 29 -9.78 -10.79 1.99
C PHE A 29 -10.32 -12.03 2.71
N SER A 30 -11.58 -12.03 3.16
CA SER A 30 -12.21 -13.21 3.77
C SER A 30 -12.75 -14.23 2.75
N GLN A 31 -13.03 -13.80 1.52
CA GLN A 31 -13.38 -14.70 0.41
C GLN A 31 -12.14 -15.30 -0.27
N LEU A 32 -10.97 -14.72 -0.03
CA LEU A 32 -9.70 -15.15 -0.63
C LEU A 32 -9.06 -16.28 0.17
N ASN A 33 -8.25 -17.08 -0.53
CA ASN A 33 -7.48 -18.17 0.07
C ASN A 33 -6.61 -17.61 1.21
N ALA A 34 -6.85 -18.04 2.46
CA ALA A 34 -6.22 -17.48 3.66
C ALA A 34 -4.69 -17.41 3.56
N LYS A 35 -4.08 -18.37 2.86
CA LYS A 35 -2.63 -18.43 2.62
C LYS A 35 -2.07 -17.28 1.79
N ARG A 36 -2.92 -16.58 1.04
CA ARG A 36 -2.54 -15.43 0.20
C ARG A 36 -2.84 -14.09 0.86
N PHE A 37 -3.41 -14.05 2.06
CA PHE A 37 -3.80 -12.78 2.68
C PHE A 37 -2.58 -11.86 2.90
N ALA A 38 -1.71 -12.22 3.84
CA ALA A 38 -0.59 -11.39 4.22
C ALA A 38 0.61 -12.20 4.74
N ILE A 39 1.80 -11.77 4.37
CA ILE A 39 3.06 -12.11 5.05
C ILE A 39 3.45 -10.90 5.89
N VAL A 40 3.72 -11.12 7.17
CA VAL A 40 4.18 -10.09 8.13
C VAL A 40 5.60 -10.43 8.55
N ASN A 41 6.57 -9.70 8.01
CA ASN A 41 7.96 -9.73 8.46
C ASN A 41 8.10 -8.81 9.69
N ILE A 42 8.67 -9.33 10.76
CA ILE A 42 8.85 -8.61 12.03
C ILE A 42 10.33 -8.55 12.35
N ASP A 43 10.91 -7.35 12.42
CA ASP A 43 12.28 -7.18 12.91
C ASP A 43 12.42 -7.75 14.34
N GLY A 44 13.40 -8.62 14.57
CA GLY A 44 13.63 -9.22 15.88
C GLY A 44 13.88 -8.20 16.99
N ALA A 45 14.36 -6.98 16.65
CA ALA A 45 14.51 -5.88 17.60
C ALA A 45 13.17 -5.46 18.25
N ILE A 46 12.07 -5.50 17.49
CA ILE A 46 10.72 -5.18 17.99
C ILE A 46 10.31 -6.15 19.09
N LEU A 47 10.62 -7.43 18.93
CA LEU A 47 10.23 -8.46 19.87
C LEU A 47 11.10 -8.48 21.14
N ARG A 48 12.25 -7.79 21.13
CA ARG A 48 13.09 -7.61 22.32
C ARG A 48 12.53 -6.55 23.25
N ASP A 49 11.92 -5.50 22.70
CA ASP A 49 11.18 -4.52 23.48
C ASP A 49 9.83 -5.12 23.94
N THR A 50 9.52 -4.98 25.23
CA THR A 50 8.31 -5.60 25.80
C THR A 50 7.04 -4.90 25.31
N HIS A 51 7.05 -3.58 25.23
CA HIS A 51 5.91 -2.80 24.81
C HIS A 51 5.64 -2.98 23.31
N GLU A 52 6.67 -2.98 22.47
CA GLU A 52 6.51 -3.25 21.03
C GLU A 52 6.08 -4.71 20.76
N ALA A 53 6.58 -5.69 21.53
CA ALA A 53 6.13 -7.08 21.45
C ALA A 53 4.65 -7.26 21.81
N GLU A 54 4.17 -6.60 22.88
CA GLU A 54 2.76 -6.61 23.26
C GLU A 54 1.87 -5.94 22.20
N ALA A 55 2.31 -4.81 21.64
CA ALA A 55 1.62 -4.14 20.55
C ALA A 55 1.56 -5.00 19.28
N THR A 56 2.62 -5.76 19.01
CA THR A 56 2.69 -6.74 17.91
C THR A 56 1.68 -7.85 18.10
N ALA A 57 1.68 -8.50 19.27
CA ALA A 57 0.70 -9.52 19.60
C ALA A 57 -0.72 -8.98 19.51
N SER A 58 -1.00 -7.80 20.08
CA SER A 58 -2.33 -7.17 20.03
C SER A 58 -2.82 -6.95 18.60
N SER A 59 -1.93 -6.49 17.71
CA SER A 59 -2.30 -6.17 16.34
C SER A 59 -2.53 -7.42 15.48
N LEU A 60 -1.72 -8.46 15.67
CA LEU A 60 -1.92 -9.76 15.03
C LEU A 60 -3.18 -10.46 15.55
N SER A 61 -3.43 -10.40 16.86
CA SER A 61 -4.65 -10.89 17.50
C SER A 61 -5.90 -10.25 16.89
N PHE A 62 -5.87 -8.93 16.73
CA PHE A 62 -6.95 -8.18 16.11
C PHE A 62 -7.23 -8.66 14.66
N LEU A 63 -6.20 -8.90 13.84
CA LEU A 63 -6.37 -9.44 12.48
C LEU A 63 -7.09 -10.80 12.50
N GLN A 64 -6.67 -11.72 13.37
CA GLN A 64 -7.31 -13.03 13.47
C GLN A 64 -8.78 -12.92 13.91
N GLN A 65 -9.08 -12.03 14.85
CA GLN A 65 -10.45 -11.81 15.35
C GLN A 65 -11.40 -11.28 14.26
N VAL A 66 -10.90 -10.51 13.29
CA VAL A 66 -11.70 -10.08 12.12
C VAL A 66 -11.74 -11.11 10.99
N GLY A 67 -11.11 -12.27 11.18
CA GLY A 67 -11.09 -13.38 10.24
C GLY A 67 -9.94 -13.35 9.25
N LEU A 68 -8.86 -12.63 9.54
CA LEU A 68 -7.66 -12.53 8.70
C LEU A 68 -6.48 -13.19 9.42
N THR A 69 -5.96 -14.28 8.87
CA THR A 69 -4.86 -15.03 9.48
C THR A 69 -3.55 -14.73 8.73
N PRO A 70 -2.72 -13.79 9.20
CA PRO A 70 -1.42 -13.52 8.57
C PRO A 70 -0.43 -14.67 8.81
N ILE A 71 0.52 -14.81 7.89
CA ILE A 71 1.72 -15.64 8.06
C ILE A 71 2.82 -14.74 8.60
N VAL A 72 3.39 -15.07 9.76
CA VAL A 72 4.41 -14.25 10.42
C VAL A 72 5.78 -14.85 10.17
N LEU A 73 6.71 -14.04 9.68
CA LEU A 73 8.12 -14.37 9.50
C LEU A 73 8.96 -13.49 10.42
N LEU A 74 9.79 -14.11 11.25
CA LEU A 74 10.69 -13.40 12.14
C LEU A 74 11.94 -12.99 11.37
N GLY A 75 12.21 -11.68 11.31
CA GLY A 75 13.41 -11.09 10.72
C GLY A 75 14.64 -11.27 11.62
N SER A 76 15.76 -10.61 11.25
CA SER A 76 17.07 -10.78 11.89
C SER A 76 17.02 -10.94 13.41
N SER A 77 17.70 -11.97 13.92
CA SER A 77 17.87 -12.18 15.35
C SER A 77 18.88 -11.20 15.97
N ALA A 78 19.70 -10.51 15.17
CA ALA A 78 20.74 -9.60 15.63
C ALA A 78 20.20 -8.17 15.86
N ALA A 79 20.64 -7.51 16.94
CA ALA A 79 20.34 -6.10 17.16
C ALA A 79 20.95 -5.27 16.02
N SER A 80 20.10 -4.61 15.23
CA SER A 80 20.46 -3.78 14.09
C SER A 80 21.17 -2.49 14.53
N GLY A 81 22.47 -2.61 14.82
CA GLY A 81 23.41 -1.50 14.98
C GLY A 81 24.37 -1.48 13.80
N MET A 82 24.52 -0.32 13.16
CA MET A 82 25.39 -0.02 12.02
C MET A 82 26.75 -0.75 12.06
N GLY A 83 27.15 -1.34 10.94
CA GLY A 83 28.55 -1.60 10.62
C GLY A 83 28.91 -3.08 10.46
N ASN A 84 29.24 -3.43 9.22
CA ASN A 84 30.14 -4.55 8.89
C ASN A 84 31.32 -4.59 9.87
N LYS A 85 31.43 -5.69 10.64
CA LYS A 85 32.68 -6.37 11.04
C LYS A 85 32.41 -7.45 12.08
N ALA A 86 32.53 -8.70 11.63
CA ALA A 86 33.12 -9.87 12.30
C ALA A 86 32.32 -11.13 11.97
N ALA A 87 32.50 -11.64 10.75
CA ALA A 87 32.22 -13.02 10.39
C ALA A 87 33.30 -13.95 10.96
N SER A 88 33.60 -13.81 12.26
CA SER A 88 34.46 -14.74 13.01
C SER A 88 33.62 -15.33 14.13
N GLU A 89 33.26 -16.60 13.96
CA GLU A 89 32.63 -17.44 15.00
C GLU A 89 31.27 -16.94 15.50
N ARG A 90 30.29 -16.76 14.61
CA ARG A 90 28.88 -16.84 15.06
C ARG A 90 28.62 -18.30 15.43
N ASP A 91 28.35 -18.57 16.70
CA ASP A 91 27.85 -19.87 17.15
C ASP A 91 26.46 -20.07 16.52
N GLU A 92 26.38 -20.88 15.47
CA GLU A 92 25.15 -21.21 14.75
C GLU A 92 24.07 -21.75 15.72
N ASN A 93 24.48 -22.40 16.81
CA ASN A 93 23.56 -22.88 17.83
C ASN A 93 22.96 -21.73 18.64
N ALA A 94 23.75 -20.70 18.94
CA ALA A 94 23.28 -19.52 19.68
C ALA A 94 22.30 -18.67 18.87
N ALA A 95 22.56 -18.50 17.57
CA ALA A 95 21.65 -17.77 16.66
C ALA A 95 20.32 -18.52 16.50
N SER A 96 20.37 -19.84 16.27
CA SER A 96 19.18 -20.69 16.19
C SER A 96 18.37 -20.68 17.50
N ALA A 97 19.05 -20.67 18.65
CA ALA A 97 18.41 -20.55 19.95
C ALA A 97 17.71 -19.18 20.11
N ALA A 98 18.36 -18.09 19.72
CA ALA A 98 17.75 -16.75 19.80
C ALA A 98 16.47 -16.63 18.96
N PHE A 99 16.46 -17.19 17.75
CA PHE A 99 15.25 -17.25 16.93
C PHE A 99 14.14 -18.07 17.58
N ARG A 100 14.49 -19.23 18.16
CA ARG A 100 13.53 -20.08 18.87
C ARG A 100 12.91 -19.34 20.05
N ASP A 101 13.72 -18.63 20.83
CA ASP A 101 13.25 -17.91 22.02
C ASP A 101 12.33 -16.74 21.63
N LEU A 102 12.67 -15.97 20.58
CA LEU A 102 11.80 -14.91 20.05
C LEU A 102 10.49 -15.47 19.47
N ASN A 103 10.55 -16.62 18.80
CA ASN A 103 9.38 -17.30 18.25
C ASN A 103 8.41 -17.72 19.35
N LEU A 104 8.92 -18.44 20.36
CA LEU A 104 8.13 -18.87 21.50
C LEU A 104 7.56 -17.68 22.27
N LYS A 105 8.35 -16.63 22.52
CA LYS A 105 7.89 -15.40 23.16
C LYS A 105 6.68 -14.80 22.44
N LEU A 106 6.74 -14.64 21.11
CA LEU A 106 5.62 -14.07 20.35
C LEU A 106 4.38 -14.99 20.38
N VAL A 107 4.57 -16.30 20.23
CA VAL A 107 3.48 -17.28 20.27
C VAL A 107 2.80 -17.28 21.64
N GLU A 108 3.55 -17.22 22.73
CA GLU A 108 3.01 -17.12 24.09
C GLU A 108 2.19 -15.84 24.29
N LEU A 109 2.70 -14.68 23.84
CA LEU A 109 1.97 -13.41 23.91
C LEU A 109 0.65 -13.46 23.12
N LEU A 110 0.66 -14.07 21.93
CA LEU A 110 -0.56 -14.28 21.14
C LEU A 110 -1.56 -15.18 21.88
N GLN A 111 -1.09 -16.29 22.44
CA GLN A 111 -1.94 -17.24 23.17
C GLN A 111 -2.52 -16.64 24.45
N GLN A 112 -1.76 -15.82 25.18
CA GLN A 112 -2.24 -15.07 26.35
C GLN A 112 -3.39 -14.12 26.00
N GLN A 113 -3.43 -13.62 24.76
CA GLN A 113 -4.51 -12.78 24.25
C GLN A 113 -5.68 -13.58 23.64
N GLY A 114 -5.67 -14.91 23.77
CA GLY A 114 -6.70 -15.80 23.23
C GLY A 114 -6.60 -16.05 21.72
N THR A 115 -5.45 -15.70 21.11
CA THR A 115 -5.20 -15.88 19.69
C THR A 115 -4.53 -17.22 19.44
N ARG A 116 -5.01 -17.95 18.43
CA ARG A 116 -4.37 -19.21 18.03
C ARG A 116 -3.11 -18.89 17.24
N ALA A 117 -1.96 -19.36 17.72
CA ALA A 117 -0.68 -19.24 17.03
C ALA A 117 0.09 -20.56 17.12
N THR A 118 0.76 -20.92 16.03
CA THR A 118 1.56 -22.13 15.88
C THR A 118 3.02 -21.73 15.76
N SER A 119 3.87 -22.24 16.65
CA SER A 119 5.32 -22.09 16.55
C SER A 119 5.87 -23.01 15.47
N ILE A 120 6.53 -22.44 14.47
CA ILE A 120 7.21 -23.17 13.38
C ILE A 120 8.68 -22.74 13.36
N THR A 121 9.51 -23.49 14.08
CA THR A 121 10.93 -23.15 14.26
C THR A 121 11.86 -23.79 13.25
N ALA A 122 11.37 -24.71 12.41
CA ALA A 122 12.14 -25.41 11.37
C ALA A 122 11.20 -26.03 10.32
N GLY A 123 11.78 -26.57 9.24
CA GLY A 123 11.05 -27.38 8.25
C GLY A 123 10.27 -26.59 7.19
N VAL A 124 10.39 -25.26 7.18
CA VAL A 124 9.81 -24.38 6.15
C VAL A 124 10.81 -24.08 5.05
N PHE A 125 12.02 -23.65 5.40
CA PHE A 125 13.04 -23.32 4.41
C PHE A 125 14.01 -24.49 4.27
N ALA A 126 14.21 -24.96 3.04
CA ALA A 126 15.28 -25.87 2.70
C ALA A 126 16.49 -25.06 2.24
N THR A 127 17.69 -25.52 2.58
CA THR A 127 18.95 -24.91 2.14
C THR A 127 19.86 -25.97 1.54
N GLU A 128 20.64 -25.57 0.54
CA GLU A 128 21.81 -26.33 0.14
C GLU A 128 22.99 -25.85 1.00
N ALA A 129 23.78 -26.78 1.53
CA ALA A 129 24.91 -26.43 2.39
C ALA A 129 25.80 -25.40 1.67
N SER A 130 26.04 -24.26 2.33
CA SER A 130 26.83 -23.18 1.73
C SER A 130 28.21 -23.69 1.35
N LYS A 131 28.48 -23.78 0.05
CA LYS A 131 29.85 -23.88 -0.47
C LYS A 131 30.52 -22.54 -0.17
N GLY A 132 31.20 -22.43 0.97
CA GLY A 132 32.41 -21.61 1.21
C GLY A 132 32.54 -20.14 0.75
N ASP A 133 31.57 -19.54 0.06
CA ASP A 133 31.73 -18.26 -0.67
C ASP A 133 30.62 -17.24 -0.34
N ALA A 134 29.70 -17.53 0.59
CA ALA A 134 28.74 -16.53 1.05
C ALA A 134 29.46 -15.45 1.87
N THR A 135 29.45 -14.21 1.37
CA THR A 135 30.18 -13.06 1.93
C THR A 135 29.84 -12.75 3.40
N ASP A 136 28.67 -13.21 3.87
CA ASP A 136 28.14 -12.91 5.21
C ASP A 136 27.94 -14.17 6.09
N GLY A 137 28.31 -15.36 5.60
CA GLY A 137 28.17 -16.62 6.36
C GLY A 137 26.73 -17.16 6.50
N LEU A 138 25.76 -16.59 5.79
CA LEU A 138 24.36 -17.03 5.76
C LEU A 138 24.12 -18.09 4.66
N ALA A 139 23.21 -19.03 4.91
CA ALA A 139 22.82 -20.01 3.91
C ALA A 139 21.77 -19.43 2.95
N ALA A 140 21.85 -19.81 1.66
CA ALA A 140 20.83 -19.45 0.66
C ALA A 140 19.64 -20.41 0.74
N VAL A 141 18.44 -19.87 0.61
CA VAL A 141 17.20 -20.64 0.56
C VAL A 141 17.08 -21.31 -0.81
N SER A 142 16.93 -22.63 -0.85
CA SER A 142 16.76 -23.40 -2.08
C SER A 142 15.29 -23.74 -2.38
N ALA A 143 14.46 -23.91 -1.34
CA ALA A 143 13.02 -24.15 -1.50
C ALA A 143 12.21 -23.77 -0.25
N VAL A 144 10.93 -23.51 -0.45
CA VAL A 144 9.95 -23.26 0.63
C VAL A 144 8.94 -24.41 0.68
N LYS A 145 8.89 -25.11 1.81
CA LYS A 145 7.94 -26.17 2.13
C LYS A 145 6.70 -25.56 2.78
N LEU A 146 5.57 -25.59 2.08
CA LEU A 146 4.33 -24.92 2.53
C LEU A 146 3.48 -25.75 3.51
N THR A 147 3.69 -27.07 3.58
CA THR A 147 2.84 -27.98 4.38
C THR A 147 2.68 -27.56 5.85
N PRO A 148 3.73 -27.14 6.59
CA PRO A 148 3.56 -26.70 7.97
C PRO A 148 2.70 -25.42 8.09
N ILE A 149 2.82 -24.53 7.10
CA ILE A 149 2.09 -23.26 7.05
C ILE A 149 0.61 -23.54 6.76
N GLU A 150 0.33 -24.36 5.75
CA GLU A 150 -1.03 -24.74 5.37
C GLU A 150 -1.78 -25.43 6.52
N ALA A 151 -1.13 -26.37 7.22
CA ALA A 151 -1.71 -27.02 8.40
C ALA A 151 -2.06 -26.03 9.51
N SER A 152 -1.21 -25.03 9.78
CA SER A 152 -1.50 -23.98 10.77
C SER A 152 -2.69 -23.12 10.35
N LEU A 153 -2.74 -22.73 9.08
CA LEU A 153 -3.81 -21.89 8.54
C LEU A 153 -5.16 -22.61 8.52
N GLU A 154 -5.18 -23.90 8.20
CA GLU A 154 -6.39 -24.75 8.26
C GLU A 154 -6.92 -24.89 9.69
N ALA A 155 -6.03 -24.93 10.68
CA ALA A 155 -6.39 -24.86 12.09
C ALA A 155 -6.86 -23.45 12.52
N GLY A 156 -6.83 -22.46 11.62
CA GLY A 156 -7.13 -21.06 11.88
C GLY A 156 -6.18 -20.44 12.91
N SER A 157 -4.92 -20.85 12.87
CA SER A 157 -3.82 -20.45 13.75
C SER A 157 -2.79 -19.66 12.95
N ILE A 158 -2.29 -18.55 13.50
CA ILE A 158 -1.21 -17.75 12.89
C ILE A 158 0.08 -18.59 12.91
N PRO A 159 0.65 -18.96 11.75
CA PRO A 159 1.97 -19.58 11.72
C PRO A 159 3.04 -18.51 12.02
N VAL A 160 3.82 -18.73 13.08
CA VAL A 160 4.97 -17.90 13.44
C VAL A 160 6.23 -18.66 13.06
N ILE A 161 6.93 -18.17 12.03
CA ILE A 161 8.00 -18.88 11.34
C ILE A 161 9.34 -18.20 11.66
N SER A 162 10.32 -18.98 12.08
CA SER A 162 11.70 -18.50 12.25
C SER A 162 12.45 -18.48 10.91
N SER A 163 13.27 -17.46 10.67
CA SER A 163 14.15 -17.38 9.48
C SER A 163 15.37 -18.29 9.64
N VAL A 164 15.12 -19.59 9.70
CA VAL A 164 16.16 -20.64 9.71
C VAL A 164 15.88 -21.67 8.63
N GLY A 165 16.95 -22.17 8.03
CA GLY A 165 16.94 -23.18 6.99
C GLY A 165 17.34 -24.55 7.50
N GLU A 166 16.85 -25.59 6.85
CA GLU A 166 17.23 -26.98 7.08
C GLU A 166 18.05 -27.50 5.90
N THR A 167 19.27 -27.95 6.16
CA THR A 167 20.13 -28.56 5.15
C THR A 167 19.65 -29.97 4.80
N THR A 168 20.18 -30.54 3.71
CA THR A 168 19.93 -31.94 3.34
C THR A 168 20.36 -32.96 4.40
N SER A 169 21.29 -32.61 5.29
CA SER A 169 21.69 -33.44 6.43
C SER A 169 20.82 -33.25 7.68
N GLY A 170 19.82 -32.35 7.62
CA GLY A 170 18.96 -32.01 8.75
C GLY A 170 19.56 -31.00 9.74
N GLN A 171 20.67 -30.35 9.38
CA GLN A 171 21.25 -29.28 10.19
C GLN A 171 20.41 -28.00 10.04
N ILE A 172 20.14 -27.32 11.16
CA ILE A 172 19.48 -26.03 11.17
C ILE A 172 20.54 -24.93 11.06
N VAL A 173 20.36 -24.02 10.10
CA VAL A 173 21.28 -22.91 9.80
C VAL A 173 20.52 -21.61 9.67
N GLU A 174 21.16 -20.49 9.99
CA GLU A 174 20.57 -19.16 9.80
C GLU A 174 20.53 -18.81 8.29
N ILE A 175 19.43 -18.20 7.87
CA ILE A 175 19.24 -17.68 6.51
C ILE A 175 18.98 -16.17 6.56
N GLY A 176 19.28 -15.46 5.47
CA GLY A 176 18.97 -14.03 5.38
C GLY A 176 17.46 -13.78 5.52
N SER A 177 17.06 -12.82 6.36
CA SER A 177 15.63 -12.50 6.56
C SER A 177 14.96 -11.97 5.28
N ASP A 178 15.72 -11.23 4.48
CA ASP A 178 15.22 -10.66 3.22
C ASP A 178 15.09 -11.76 2.17
N ASP A 179 16.06 -12.68 2.09
CA ASP A 179 15.99 -13.88 1.23
C ASP A 179 14.82 -14.79 1.63
N ALA A 180 14.67 -15.07 2.92
CA ALA A 180 13.55 -15.85 3.47
C ALA A 180 12.21 -15.21 3.11
N THR A 181 12.11 -13.89 3.21
CA THR A 181 10.91 -13.13 2.83
C THR A 181 10.67 -13.24 1.34
N SER A 182 11.70 -13.05 0.51
CA SER A 182 11.60 -13.10 -0.95
C SER A 182 11.12 -14.46 -1.46
N GLU A 183 11.73 -15.54 -0.98
CA GLU A 183 11.32 -16.89 -1.38
C GLU A 183 9.91 -17.25 -0.87
N MET A 184 9.56 -16.84 0.35
CA MET A 184 8.22 -17.02 0.89
C MET A 184 7.16 -16.24 0.08
N VAL A 185 7.45 -14.99 -0.26
CA VAL A 185 6.60 -14.13 -1.10
C VAL A 185 6.42 -14.76 -2.48
N ARG A 186 7.50 -15.25 -3.09
CA ARG A 186 7.46 -15.93 -4.38
C ARG A 186 6.58 -17.20 -4.33
N ALA A 187 6.72 -18.00 -3.27
CA ALA A 187 5.96 -19.24 -3.10
C ALA A 187 4.46 -19.02 -2.83
N LEU A 188 4.11 -18.00 -2.04
CA LEU A 188 2.72 -17.78 -1.60
C LEU A 188 1.94 -16.77 -2.45
N GLN A 189 2.62 -15.86 -3.16
CA GLN A 189 2.01 -14.81 -3.96
C GLN A 189 0.95 -14.00 -3.17
N PRO A 190 1.32 -13.41 -2.01
CA PRO A 190 0.36 -12.76 -1.12
C PRO A 190 -0.12 -11.41 -1.67
N PHE A 191 -1.32 -10.99 -1.25
CA PHE A 191 -1.84 -9.65 -1.56
C PHE A 191 -1.16 -8.56 -0.73
N LYS A 192 -0.72 -8.90 0.48
CA LYS A 192 -0.04 -7.97 1.39
C LYS A 192 1.29 -8.56 1.83
N VAL A 193 2.34 -7.77 1.67
CA VAL A 193 3.63 -8.01 2.33
C VAL A 193 3.84 -6.87 3.31
N ILE A 194 4.00 -7.18 4.58
CA ILE A 194 4.01 -6.18 5.65
C ILE A 194 5.35 -6.29 6.36
N PHE A 195 6.08 -5.18 6.44
CA PHE A 195 7.29 -5.07 7.24
C PHE A 195 6.98 -4.24 8.49
N LEU A 196 7.06 -4.88 9.66
CA LEU A 196 6.99 -4.19 10.94
C LEU A 196 8.39 -3.71 11.31
N THR A 197 8.49 -2.40 11.55
CA THR A 197 9.73 -1.71 11.96
C THR A 197 9.40 -0.74 13.10
N SER A 198 10.31 -0.53 14.05
CA SER A 198 10.09 0.44 15.14
C SER A 198 9.92 1.88 14.61
N GLN A 199 10.52 2.20 13.45
CA GLN A 199 10.41 3.53 12.82
C GLN A 199 9.06 3.81 12.16
N GLY A 200 8.30 2.77 11.81
CA GLY A 200 6.94 2.92 11.31
C GLY A 200 6.78 3.44 9.89
N GLY A 201 7.78 3.29 9.03
CA GLY A 201 7.73 3.66 7.61
C GLY A 201 9.06 4.14 7.05
N LEU A 202 9.11 4.34 5.74
CA LEU A 202 10.24 4.98 5.06
C LEU A 202 10.20 6.49 5.30
N ARG A 203 11.39 7.09 5.41
CA ARG A 203 11.55 8.53 5.56
C ARG A 203 12.45 9.06 4.45
N HIS A 204 12.15 10.25 3.97
CA HIS A 204 13.08 11.04 3.17
C HIS A 204 14.24 11.54 4.05
N ASP A 205 15.32 11.98 3.42
CA ASP A 205 16.49 12.60 4.09
C ASP A 205 16.13 13.78 5.00
N ASN A 206 15.04 14.49 4.69
CA ASN A 206 14.53 15.58 5.53
C ASN A 206 13.74 15.10 6.77
N GLY A 207 13.71 13.80 7.04
CA GLY A 207 13.02 13.17 8.16
C GLY A 207 11.51 12.98 7.97
N ARG A 208 10.91 13.50 6.89
CA ARG A 208 9.47 13.34 6.62
C ARG A 208 9.17 11.91 6.17
N ARG A 209 8.15 11.28 6.75
CA ARG A 209 7.65 9.96 6.34
C ARG A 209 7.03 10.02 4.95
N VAL A 210 7.31 9.00 4.15
CA VAL A 210 6.67 8.76 2.85
C VAL A 210 5.37 7.98 3.10
N ASP A 211 4.22 8.55 2.77
CA ASP A 211 2.95 7.84 3.01
C ASP A 211 2.67 6.77 1.94
N SER A 212 2.99 7.04 0.67
CA SER A 212 2.78 6.09 -0.43
C SER A 212 3.81 6.24 -1.55
N ILE A 213 4.13 5.14 -2.23
CA ILE A 213 5.02 5.07 -3.39
C ILE A 213 4.36 4.27 -4.52
N ASN A 214 4.25 4.89 -5.70
CA ASN A 214 3.88 4.20 -6.94
C ASN A 214 5.12 4.02 -7.82
N LEU A 215 5.64 2.78 -7.88
CA LEU A 215 6.87 2.47 -8.59
C LEU A 215 6.78 2.77 -10.09
N SER A 216 5.65 2.55 -10.74
CA SER A 216 5.48 2.81 -12.18
C SER A 216 5.65 4.28 -12.57
N THR A 217 5.45 5.22 -11.62
CA THR A 217 5.56 6.66 -11.87
C THR A 217 6.70 7.33 -11.12
N GLU A 218 7.19 6.73 -10.03
CA GLU A 218 8.12 7.38 -9.10
C GLU A 218 9.46 6.67 -8.98
N TYR A 219 9.62 5.45 -9.48
CA TYR A 219 10.84 4.65 -9.30
C TYR A 219 12.10 5.37 -9.77
N ASP A 220 12.10 5.91 -10.98
CA ASP A 220 13.26 6.60 -11.56
C ASP A 220 13.68 7.82 -10.74
N GLN A 221 12.75 8.45 -10.01
CA GLN A 221 13.03 9.59 -9.14
C GLN A 221 13.84 9.18 -7.88
N PHE A 222 13.73 7.92 -7.45
CA PHE A 222 14.43 7.37 -6.29
C PHE A 222 15.79 6.76 -6.64
N VAL A 223 15.94 6.22 -7.86
CA VAL A 223 17.20 5.63 -8.34
C VAL A 223 18.10 6.68 -8.99
N GLY A 224 17.54 7.67 -9.69
CA GLY A 224 18.29 8.71 -10.40
C GLY A 224 18.89 9.79 -9.50
N LYS A 225 18.39 9.94 -8.27
CA LYS A 225 19.02 10.77 -7.24
C LYS A 225 19.87 9.85 -6.38
N ALA A 226 21.18 10.09 -6.32
CA ALA A 226 22.03 9.56 -5.26
C ALA A 226 21.55 10.17 -3.94
N TYR A 227 20.49 9.62 -3.36
CA TYR A 227 20.08 9.91 -1.99
C TYR A 227 21.30 9.62 -1.12
N ALA A 228 21.67 10.59 -0.28
CA ALA A 228 22.98 10.66 0.37
C ALA A 228 23.25 9.54 1.37
N ASP A 229 22.28 8.65 1.57
CA ASP A 229 22.35 7.45 2.38
C ASP A 229 21.90 6.26 1.54
N GLY A 230 22.83 5.37 1.16
CA GLY A 230 22.57 4.25 0.24
C GLY A 230 21.42 3.32 0.67
N GLY A 231 20.95 3.41 1.91
CA GLY A 231 19.89 2.57 2.46
C GLY A 231 18.47 2.84 1.91
N PHE A 232 18.10 4.08 1.54
CA PHE A 232 16.74 4.34 1.04
C PHE A 232 16.53 3.77 -0.36
N SER A 233 17.39 4.14 -1.31
CA SER A 233 17.30 3.64 -2.70
C SER A 233 17.45 2.12 -2.76
N PHE A 234 18.34 1.54 -1.96
CA PHE A 234 18.48 0.09 -1.84
C PHE A 234 17.19 -0.60 -1.36
N LYS A 235 16.50 -0.04 -0.36
CA LYS A 235 15.19 -0.57 0.08
C LYS A 235 14.13 -0.49 -1.01
N ILE A 236 14.09 0.60 -1.77
CA ILE A 236 13.14 0.75 -2.89
C ILE A 236 13.41 -0.28 -3.99
N GLU A 237 14.67 -0.52 -4.32
CA GLU A 237 15.08 -1.54 -5.29
C GLU A 237 14.62 -2.95 -4.86
N GLN A 238 14.93 -3.36 -3.62
CA GLN A 238 14.46 -4.64 -3.08
C GLN A 238 12.92 -4.76 -3.09
N MET A 239 12.21 -3.70 -2.69
CA MET A 239 10.74 -3.69 -2.68
C MET A 239 10.16 -3.79 -4.09
N LYS A 240 10.83 -3.18 -5.07
CA LYS A 240 10.46 -3.33 -6.48
C LYS A 240 10.66 -4.77 -6.93
N GLU A 241 11.81 -5.39 -6.66
CA GLU A 241 12.08 -6.78 -7.04
C GLU A 241 11.02 -7.74 -6.47
N LEU A 242 10.65 -7.56 -5.20
CA LEU A 242 9.56 -8.31 -4.57
C LEU A 242 8.23 -8.12 -5.29
N LEU A 243 7.87 -6.88 -5.63
CA LEU A 243 6.59 -6.56 -6.28
C LEU A 243 6.54 -6.95 -7.76
N ASP A 244 7.68 -6.98 -8.46
CA ASP A 244 7.75 -7.40 -9.86
C ASP A 244 7.31 -8.87 -10.01
N GLY A 245 7.66 -9.72 -9.03
CA GLY A 245 7.28 -11.13 -8.98
C GLY A 245 5.88 -11.41 -8.44
N LEU A 246 5.06 -10.37 -8.18
CA LEU A 246 3.72 -10.48 -7.60
C LEU A 246 2.61 -9.97 -8.54
N PRO A 247 1.34 -10.38 -8.28
CA PRO A 247 0.17 -9.81 -8.95
C PRO A 247 0.07 -8.29 -8.77
N MET A 248 -0.53 -7.58 -9.73
CA MET A 248 -0.64 -6.11 -9.77
C MET A 248 -1.30 -5.54 -8.51
N GLU A 249 -2.25 -6.26 -7.94
CA GLU A 249 -3.01 -5.88 -6.77
C GLU A 249 -2.24 -6.01 -5.45
N SER A 250 -1.05 -6.62 -5.49
CA SER A 250 -0.21 -6.81 -4.31
C SER A 250 0.45 -5.50 -3.90
N SER A 251 0.70 -5.35 -2.61
CA SER A 251 1.34 -4.16 -2.07
C SER A 251 2.24 -4.50 -0.90
N ILE A 252 3.30 -3.72 -0.74
CA ILE A 252 4.14 -3.73 0.44
C ILE A 252 3.68 -2.60 1.39
N SER A 253 3.51 -2.89 2.67
CA SER A 253 3.27 -1.88 3.71
C SER A 253 4.40 -1.93 4.73
N ILE A 254 4.98 -0.78 5.06
CA ILE A 254 5.98 -0.65 6.12
C ILE A 254 5.40 0.21 7.22
N THR A 255 5.21 -0.36 8.39
CA THR A 255 4.58 0.34 9.52
C THR A 255 5.16 -0.15 10.84
N ASN A 256 4.66 0.37 11.95
CA ASN A 256 5.02 -0.12 13.28
C ASN A 256 3.87 -0.98 13.82
N PRO A 257 4.12 -1.81 14.84
CA PRO A 257 3.10 -2.71 15.38
C PRO A 257 1.79 -2.01 15.75
N ALA A 258 1.85 -0.91 16.51
CA ALA A 258 0.67 -0.19 16.99
C ALA A 258 -0.21 0.38 15.86
N ASN A 259 0.39 0.63 14.70
CA ASN A 259 -0.25 1.25 13.55
C ASN A 259 -0.70 0.25 12.47
N LEU A 260 -0.51 -1.06 12.69
CA LEU A 260 -0.80 -2.10 11.69
C LEU A 260 -2.26 -2.09 11.21
N ALA A 261 -3.21 -2.02 12.15
CA ALA A 261 -4.63 -1.99 11.79
C ALA A 261 -4.99 -0.71 11.01
N GLN A 262 -4.50 0.44 11.45
CA GLN A 262 -4.75 1.70 10.75
C GLN A 262 -4.13 1.69 9.34
N GLU A 263 -2.95 1.09 9.16
CA GLU A 263 -2.31 0.93 7.86
C GLU A 263 -3.12 0.05 6.90
N LEU A 264 -3.73 -1.03 7.41
CA LEU A 264 -4.46 -1.98 6.55
C LEU A 264 -5.89 -1.54 6.23
N PHE A 265 -6.59 -0.91 7.17
CA PHE A 265 -8.02 -0.63 7.08
C PHE A 265 -8.36 0.82 6.75
N THR A 266 -7.38 1.71 6.58
CA THR A 266 -7.64 3.12 6.24
C THR A 266 -6.90 3.54 4.97
N HIS A 267 -7.50 4.44 4.18
CA HIS A 267 -6.86 4.96 2.96
C HIS A 267 -5.65 5.86 3.23
N LYS A 268 -5.62 6.54 4.39
CA LYS A 268 -4.48 7.38 4.77
C LYS A 268 -3.30 6.54 5.23
N GLY A 269 -3.60 5.40 5.86
CA GLY A 269 -2.61 4.57 6.52
C GLY A 269 -1.88 5.30 7.64
N SER A 270 -0.86 4.63 8.14
CA SER A 270 0.01 5.11 9.22
C SER A 270 1.45 4.63 9.04
N GLY A 271 1.78 4.13 7.85
CA GLY A 271 3.11 3.74 7.42
C GLY A 271 3.44 4.25 6.02
N THR A 272 4.23 3.47 5.30
CA THR A 272 4.56 3.66 3.89
C THR A 272 3.97 2.53 3.07
N LEU A 273 3.09 2.87 2.13
CA LEU A 273 2.44 1.92 1.24
C LEU A 273 3.09 1.95 -0.14
N ILE A 274 3.65 0.83 -0.57
CA ILE A 274 4.41 0.70 -1.81
C ILE A 274 3.67 -0.25 -2.74
N ARG A 275 3.48 0.18 -3.98
CA ARG A 275 2.83 -0.62 -5.03
C ARG A 275 3.61 -0.49 -6.32
N ARG A 276 3.50 -1.51 -7.17
CA ARG A 276 3.89 -1.37 -8.58
C ARG A 276 3.10 -0.24 -9.23
N GLY A 277 1.81 -0.15 -8.89
CA GLY A 277 0.88 0.83 -9.40
C GLY A 277 0.65 0.69 -10.90
N GLU A 278 -0.09 1.64 -11.46
CA GLU A 278 -0.39 1.65 -12.89
C GLU A 278 0.33 2.78 -13.59
N ARG A 279 0.76 2.48 -14.82
CA ARG A 279 1.25 3.50 -15.73
C ARG A 279 0.15 4.52 -16.00
N VAL A 280 0.53 5.78 -16.05
CA VAL A 280 -0.37 6.86 -16.46
C VAL A 280 -0.11 7.17 -17.93
N MET A 281 -1.10 6.89 -18.76
CA MET A 281 -1.11 7.21 -20.18
C MET A 281 -1.54 8.66 -20.38
N ARG A 282 -0.84 9.37 -21.26
CA ARG A 282 -1.18 10.71 -21.70
C ARG A 282 -1.81 10.64 -23.10
N ALA A 283 -2.93 11.30 -23.28
CA ALA A 283 -3.59 11.44 -24.58
C ALA A 283 -3.88 12.91 -24.91
N THR A 284 -3.84 13.26 -26.19
CA THR A 284 -4.15 14.61 -26.70
C THR A 284 -5.39 14.64 -27.58
N SER A 285 -5.84 13.48 -28.06
CA SER A 285 -7.08 13.30 -28.83
C SER A 285 -7.99 12.26 -28.17
N TRP A 286 -9.30 12.40 -28.37
CA TRP A 286 -10.29 11.41 -27.96
C TRP A 286 -10.12 10.07 -28.69
N GLU A 287 -9.54 10.08 -29.90
CA GLU A 287 -9.29 8.88 -30.71
C GLU A 287 -8.23 7.95 -30.10
N GLU A 288 -7.38 8.48 -29.21
CA GLU A 288 -6.37 7.70 -28.49
C GLU A 288 -6.97 6.91 -27.31
N LEU A 289 -8.26 7.12 -27.00
CA LEU A 289 -8.90 6.64 -25.77
C LEU A 289 -10.07 5.70 -26.04
N ASP A 290 -10.24 4.73 -25.15
CA ASP A 290 -11.47 3.95 -25.06
C ASP A 290 -12.53 4.78 -24.34
N LEU A 291 -13.35 5.48 -25.13
CA LEU A 291 -14.42 6.35 -24.61
C LEU A 291 -15.51 5.57 -23.87
N THR A 292 -15.69 4.28 -24.17
CA THR A 292 -16.66 3.43 -23.47
C THR A 292 -16.21 3.18 -22.04
N ARG A 293 -14.94 2.79 -21.87
CA ARG A 293 -14.35 2.59 -20.54
C ARG A 293 -14.23 3.91 -19.77
N LEU A 294 -13.83 4.99 -20.45
CA LEU A 294 -13.73 6.31 -19.82
C LEU A 294 -15.09 6.82 -19.33
N ARG A 295 -16.16 6.64 -20.13
CA ARG A 295 -17.53 6.94 -19.71
C ARG A 295 -17.89 6.14 -18.46
N ALA A 296 -17.70 4.82 -18.49
CA ALA A 296 -18.00 3.96 -17.34
C ALA A 296 -17.23 4.37 -16.07
N LEU A 297 -15.95 4.70 -16.20
CA LEU A 297 -15.12 5.22 -15.11
C LEU A 297 -15.70 6.50 -14.51
N ILE A 298 -16.01 7.49 -15.35
CA ILE A 298 -16.57 8.78 -14.90
C ILE A 298 -17.89 8.53 -14.17
N GLU A 299 -18.80 7.78 -14.80
CA GLU A 299 -20.13 7.56 -14.25
C GLU A 299 -20.08 6.80 -12.92
N SER A 300 -19.24 5.77 -12.82
CA SER A 300 -19.02 5.04 -11.58
C SER A 300 -18.38 5.89 -10.49
N SER A 301 -17.43 6.77 -10.83
CA SER A 301 -16.72 7.60 -9.85
C SER A 301 -17.60 8.73 -9.28
N PHE A 302 -18.49 9.29 -10.10
CA PHE A 302 -19.36 10.39 -9.70
C PHE A 302 -20.76 9.94 -9.25
N GLY A 303 -21.13 8.68 -9.50
CA GLY A 303 -22.48 8.16 -9.23
C GLY A 303 -23.58 8.84 -10.06
N ARG A 304 -23.22 9.34 -11.25
CA ARG A 304 -24.08 10.15 -12.13
C ARG A 304 -23.81 9.80 -13.58
N ARG A 305 -24.78 10.00 -14.47
CA ARG A 305 -24.58 9.78 -15.90
C ARG A 305 -23.89 10.99 -16.52
N ILE A 306 -22.93 10.76 -17.42
CA ILE A 306 -22.36 11.85 -18.22
C ILE A 306 -23.27 12.10 -19.42
N VAL A 307 -23.48 13.37 -19.74
CA VAL A 307 -24.27 13.77 -20.93
C VAL A 307 -23.76 13.09 -22.20
N ASP A 308 -24.69 12.75 -23.09
CA ASP A 308 -24.39 11.86 -24.22
C ASP A 308 -23.39 12.47 -25.20
N ASP A 309 -23.58 13.76 -25.51
CA ASP A 309 -22.78 14.58 -26.44
C ASP A 309 -21.48 15.15 -25.83
N TYR A 310 -21.05 14.64 -24.67
CA TYR A 310 -19.88 15.17 -23.96
C TYR A 310 -18.61 15.11 -24.81
N PHE A 311 -18.29 13.95 -25.39
CA PHE A 311 -17.03 13.75 -26.11
C PHE A 311 -17.03 14.47 -27.47
N GLU A 312 -18.22 14.74 -28.02
CA GLU A 312 -18.43 15.44 -29.28
C GLU A 312 -18.24 16.94 -29.13
N ARG A 313 -18.73 17.54 -28.04
CA ARG A 313 -18.65 18.99 -27.83
C ARG A 313 -17.41 19.44 -27.07
N THR A 314 -16.86 18.58 -26.21
CA THR A 314 -15.75 18.95 -25.35
C THR A 314 -14.43 18.81 -26.11
N ARG A 315 -13.76 19.94 -26.33
CA ARG A 315 -12.42 19.94 -26.93
C ARG A 315 -11.40 19.51 -25.88
N LEU A 316 -10.76 18.36 -26.11
CA LEU A 316 -9.69 17.86 -25.25
C LEU A 316 -8.44 18.73 -25.42
N LEU A 317 -7.88 19.18 -24.30
CA LEU A 317 -6.50 19.68 -24.26
C LEU A 317 -5.56 18.49 -24.05
N ARG A 318 -5.75 17.78 -22.94
CA ARG A 318 -5.00 16.57 -22.56
C ARG A 318 -5.85 15.69 -21.65
N ALA A 319 -5.62 14.38 -21.69
CA ALA A 319 -6.11 13.46 -20.69
C ALA A 319 -4.96 12.64 -20.10
N TYR A 320 -5.07 12.33 -18.81
CA TYR A 320 -4.17 11.45 -18.08
C TYR A 320 -4.99 10.30 -17.53
N ILE A 321 -4.76 9.08 -17.99
CA ILE A 321 -5.57 7.91 -17.65
C ILE A 321 -4.66 6.79 -17.15
N SER A 322 -5.02 6.15 -16.05
CA SER A 322 -4.36 4.92 -15.62
C SER A 322 -4.54 3.82 -16.68
N GLU A 323 -3.54 2.99 -16.91
CA GLU A 323 -3.53 1.86 -17.86
C GLU A 323 -4.85 1.05 -17.90
N HIS A 324 -5.48 0.80 -16.74
CA HIS A 324 -6.70 0.02 -16.60
C HIS A 324 -7.98 0.85 -16.44
N TYR A 325 -7.95 2.15 -16.72
CA TYR A 325 -9.12 3.05 -16.64
C TYR A 325 -9.78 3.04 -15.24
N ARG A 326 -8.97 3.01 -14.17
CA ARG A 326 -9.43 3.13 -12.78
C ARG A 326 -9.29 4.55 -12.22
N ALA A 327 -8.48 5.38 -12.87
CA ALA A 327 -8.39 6.82 -12.62
C ALA A 327 -8.16 7.60 -13.92
N ALA A 328 -8.76 8.79 -14.02
CA ALA A 328 -8.59 9.69 -15.14
C ALA A 328 -8.67 11.16 -14.74
N ILE A 329 -7.84 11.99 -15.36
CA ILE A 329 -7.97 13.45 -15.40
C ILE A 329 -8.22 13.86 -16.84
N ILE A 330 -9.25 14.68 -17.06
CA ILE A 330 -9.55 15.30 -18.35
C ILE A 330 -9.33 16.80 -18.20
N MET A 331 -8.48 17.35 -19.07
CA MET A 331 -8.16 18.76 -19.16
C MET A 331 -8.77 19.35 -20.43
N THR A 332 -9.40 20.50 -20.31
CA THR A 332 -9.74 21.38 -21.44
C THR A 332 -8.93 22.66 -21.34
N GLU A 333 -9.10 23.57 -22.29
CA GLU A 333 -8.52 24.91 -22.26
C GLU A 333 -9.64 25.94 -22.33
N GLU A 334 -9.56 26.96 -21.49
CA GLU A 334 -10.56 28.02 -21.40
C GLU A 334 -9.82 29.35 -21.30
N ASP A 335 -10.02 30.22 -22.29
CA ASP A 335 -9.31 31.52 -22.41
C ASP A 335 -7.78 31.42 -22.26
N GLY A 336 -7.20 30.35 -22.82
CA GLY A 336 -5.75 30.09 -22.76
C GLY A 336 -5.25 29.54 -21.42
N VAL A 337 -6.16 29.24 -20.48
CA VAL A 337 -5.82 28.64 -19.18
C VAL A 337 -6.31 27.18 -19.15
N PRO A 338 -5.46 26.21 -18.79
CA PRO A 338 -5.88 24.83 -18.60
C PRO A 338 -6.95 24.70 -17.52
N TYR A 339 -8.04 24.02 -17.84
CA TYR A 339 -9.16 23.74 -16.95
C TYR A 339 -9.26 22.24 -16.68
N LEU A 340 -9.32 21.84 -15.42
CA LEU A 340 -9.58 20.45 -15.05
C LEU A 340 -11.09 20.22 -15.04
N ASP A 341 -11.57 19.49 -16.05
CA ASP A 341 -13.00 19.23 -16.28
C ASP A 341 -13.50 17.96 -15.57
N LYS A 342 -12.64 16.93 -15.51
CA LYS A 342 -12.89 15.71 -14.75
C LYS A 342 -11.65 15.28 -13.98
N PHE A 343 -11.89 14.82 -12.77
CA PHE A 343 -10.98 13.98 -12.02
C PHE A 343 -11.81 12.82 -11.45
N ALA A 344 -11.70 11.66 -12.09
CA ALA A 344 -12.45 10.46 -11.77
C ALA A 344 -11.50 9.40 -11.20
N VAL A 345 -11.86 8.79 -10.07
CA VAL A 345 -11.10 7.72 -9.43
C VAL A 345 -12.13 6.74 -8.85
N LEU A 346 -12.10 5.48 -9.28
CA LEU A 346 -12.98 4.44 -8.75
C LEU A 346 -12.77 4.28 -7.25
N ASP A 347 -13.85 3.97 -6.52
CA ASP A 347 -13.81 3.70 -5.07
C ASP A 347 -12.71 2.69 -4.71
N GLU A 348 -12.56 1.62 -5.50
CA GLU A 348 -11.53 0.59 -5.26
C GLU A 348 -10.09 1.08 -5.46
N ALA A 349 -9.88 2.12 -6.27
CA ALA A 349 -8.59 2.75 -6.50
C ALA A 349 -8.32 3.90 -5.52
N GLN A 350 -9.32 4.31 -4.73
CA GLN A 350 -9.13 5.28 -3.65
C GLN A 350 -8.32 4.65 -2.51
N GLY A 351 -7.33 5.38 -1.99
CA GLY A 351 -6.31 4.84 -1.09
C GLY A 351 -5.30 3.90 -1.73
N GLU A 352 -5.44 3.58 -3.03
CA GLU A 352 -4.35 2.92 -3.76
C GLU A 352 -3.18 3.86 -4.06
N GLY A 353 -3.39 5.17 -3.88
CA GLY A 353 -2.48 6.22 -4.32
C GLY A 353 -2.64 6.56 -5.80
N LEU A 354 -3.47 5.83 -6.55
CA LEU A 354 -3.61 6.00 -8.01
C LEU A 354 -4.08 7.40 -8.40
N GLY A 355 -5.08 7.95 -7.69
CA GLY A 355 -5.52 9.33 -7.92
C GLY A 355 -4.41 10.37 -7.72
N ARG A 356 -3.54 10.17 -6.72
CA ARG A 356 -2.38 11.05 -6.48
C ARG A 356 -1.33 10.89 -7.58
N ALA A 357 -1.11 9.67 -8.07
CA ALA A 357 -0.17 9.40 -9.16
C ALA A 357 -0.61 10.11 -10.46
N VAL A 358 -1.88 9.95 -10.86
CA VAL A 358 -2.41 10.64 -12.06
C VAL A 358 -2.37 12.16 -11.89
N TRP A 359 -2.69 12.67 -10.69
CA TRP A 359 -2.60 14.10 -10.38
C TRP A 359 -1.16 14.65 -10.48
N LYS A 360 -0.18 13.91 -9.93
CA LYS A 360 1.23 14.30 -9.95
C LYS A 360 1.75 14.42 -11.39
N VAL A 361 1.51 13.39 -12.22
CA VAL A 361 1.90 13.39 -13.64
C VAL A 361 1.25 14.58 -14.38
N MET A 362 -0.03 14.85 -14.13
CA MET A 362 -0.71 16.01 -14.72
C MET A 362 -0.07 17.34 -14.31
N ARG A 363 0.26 17.50 -13.02
CA ARG A 363 0.84 18.72 -12.46
C ARG A 363 2.24 19.02 -12.97
N GLU A 364 3.05 17.98 -13.20
CA GLU A 364 4.40 18.13 -13.77
C GLU A 364 4.37 18.81 -15.15
N GLU A 365 3.34 18.54 -15.97
CA GLU A 365 3.17 19.20 -17.29
C GLU A 365 2.19 20.38 -17.30
N THR A 366 1.53 20.66 -16.17
CA THR A 366 0.46 21.67 -16.07
C THR A 366 0.66 22.52 -14.82
N PRO A 367 1.66 23.44 -14.82
CA PRO A 367 1.99 24.24 -13.64
C PRO A 367 0.87 25.24 -13.28
N GLN A 368 0.09 25.67 -14.27
CA GLN A 368 -1.07 26.55 -14.08
C GLN A 368 -2.36 25.83 -14.47
N LEU A 369 -3.34 25.79 -13.56
CA LEU A 369 -4.68 25.30 -13.85
C LEU A 369 -5.71 25.87 -12.89
N PHE A 370 -6.97 25.74 -13.27
CA PHE A 370 -8.12 26.00 -12.40
C PHE A 370 -9.21 24.94 -12.58
N TRP A 371 -10.07 24.81 -11.58
CA TRP A 371 -11.18 23.86 -11.60
C TRP A 371 -12.30 24.30 -10.68
N ARG A 372 -13.43 23.57 -10.75
CA ARG A 372 -14.52 23.73 -9.79
C ARG A 372 -14.93 22.41 -9.16
N SER A 373 -15.48 22.49 -7.96
CA SER A 373 -16.00 21.35 -7.23
C SER A 373 -17.29 21.73 -6.49
N ARG A 374 -18.17 20.74 -6.23
CA ARG A 374 -19.36 20.93 -5.39
C ARG A 374 -18.96 21.09 -3.93
N HIS A 375 -19.78 21.77 -3.13
CA HIS A 375 -19.49 21.98 -1.70
C HIS A 375 -19.35 20.67 -0.91
N ASN A 376 -20.17 19.68 -1.23
CA ASN A 376 -20.25 18.37 -0.57
C ASN A 376 -19.34 17.30 -1.18
N ASN A 377 -18.47 17.65 -2.13
CA ASN A 377 -17.51 16.70 -2.68
C ASN A 377 -16.46 16.31 -1.62
N GLN A 378 -16.32 15.01 -1.36
CA GLN A 378 -15.38 14.47 -0.38
C GLN A 378 -13.91 14.76 -0.75
N VAL A 379 -13.61 14.90 -2.04
CA VAL A 379 -12.26 15.20 -2.55
C VAL A 379 -11.83 16.65 -2.26
N ASN A 380 -12.73 17.52 -1.78
CA ASN A 380 -12.38 18.92 -1.50
C ASN A 380 -11.21 19.08 -0.53
N ILE A 381 -11.05 18.19 0.46
CA ILE A 381 -9.91 18.22 1.38
C ILE A 381 -8.59 18.06 0.62
N PHE A 382 -8.56 17.13 -0.34
CA PHE A 382 -7.42 16.96 -1.24
C PHE A 382 -7.20 18.21 -2.10
N TYR A 383 -8.27 18.75 -2.70
CA TYR A 383 -8.16 19.95 -3.53
C TYR A 383 -7.60 21.16 -2.79
N TYR A 384 -8.04 21.41 -1.55
CA TYR A 384 -7.49 22.49 -0.73
C TYR A 384 -6.00 22.34 -0.46
N ALA A 385 -5.54 21.10 -0.23
CA ALA A 385 -4.13 20.82 -0.03
C ALA A 385 -3.29 20.94 -1.30
N GLN A 386 -3.91 21.00 -2.49
CA GLN A 386 -3.24 21.13 -3.77
C GLN A 386 -3.36 22.54 -4.37
N SER A 387 -4.34 23.34 -3.94
CA SER A 387 -4.63 24.67 -4.47
C SER A 387 -3.80 25.77 -3.81
N ASP A 388 -3.45 26.80 -4.59
CA ASP A 388 -2.87 28.04 -4.06
C ASP A 388 -3.95 29.00 -3.56
N GLY A 389 -5.18 28.86 -4.07
CA GLY A 389 -6.32 29.66 -3.65
C GLY A 389 -7.67 29.01 -3.95
N CYS A 390 -8.70 29.50 -3.26
CA CYS A 390 -10.07 29.06 -3.43
C CYS A 390 -11.05 30.23 -3.30
N PHE A 391 -12.07 30.25 -4.16
CA PHE A 391 -13.20 31.17 -4.10
C PHE A 391 -14.51 30.38 -3.99
N LYS A 392 -15.33 30.72 -3.00
CA LYS A 392 -16.60 30.04 -2.74
C LYS A 392 -17.74 30.81 -3.40
N GLN A 393 -18.46 30.14 -4.28
CA GLN A 393 -19.72 30.61 -4.86
C GLN A 393 -20.91 29.87 -4.21
N GLU A 394 -22.12 30.26 -4.57
CA GLU A 394 -23.35 29.65 -4.04
C GLU A 394 -23.38 28.14 -4.27
N ARG A 395 -23.13 27.69 -5.50
CA ARG A 395 -23.22 26.26 -5.90
C ARG A 395 -21.89 25.54 -6.04
N TRP A 396 -20.79 26.28 -6.07
CA TRP A 396 -19.47 25.80 -6.47
C TRP A 396 -18.36 26.35 -5.58
N LYS A 397 -17.26 25.61 -5.51
CA LYS A 397 -15.95 26.07 -5.05
C LYS A 397 -15.06 26.14 -6.28
N VAL A 398 -14.49 27.29 -6.56
CA VAL A 398 -13.49 27.46 -7.60
C VAL A 398 -12.12 27.41 -6.94
N LEU A 399 -11.20 26.64 -7.50
CA LEU A 399 -9.84 26.50 -7.00
C LEU A 399 -8.85 26.66 -8.16
N TRP A 400 -7.63 27.09 -7.83
CA TRP A 400 -6.57 27.28 -8.82
C TRP A 400 -5.19 26.97 -8.25
N CYS A 401 -4.25 26.73 -9.17
CA CYS A 401 -2.83 26.56 -8.91
C CYS A 401 -2.02 27.35 -9.94
N GLY A 402 -0.92 27.97 -9.52
CA GLY A 402 0.05 28.67 -10.36
C GLY A 402 -0.43 29.99 -10.95
N LEU A 403 -1.67 30.41 -10.70
CA LEU A 403 -2.22 31.69 -11.14
C LEU A 403 -1.96 32.76 -10.09
N THR A 404 -1.28 33.84 -10.47
CA THR A 404 -0.93 34.96 -9.60
C THR A 404 -1.57 36.28 -10.01
N ASP A 405 -2.04 36.40 -11.26
CA ASP A 405 -2.74 37.59 -11.74
C ASP A 405 -4.22 37.59 -11.33
N PHE A 406 -4.63 38.59 -10.54
CA PHE A 406 -6.00 38.74 -10.06
C PHE A 406 -7.02 38.88 -11.20
N SER A 407 -6.66 39.53 -12.32
CA SER A 407 -7.58 39.69 -13.46
C SER A 407 -7.85 38.36 -14.14
N GLN A 408 -6.81 37.53 -14.31
CA GLN A 408 -6.96 36.17 -14.82
C GLN A 408 -7.77 35.28 -13.86
N ILE A 409 -7.54 35.37 -12.56
CA ILE A 409 -8.29 34.61 -11.54
C ILE A 409 -9.78 35.01 -11.58
N GLU A 410 -10.10 36.30 -11.66
CA GLU A 410 -11.48 36.78 -11.74
C GLU A 410 -12.22 36.19 -12.95
N LYS A 411 -11.58 36.15 -14.13
CA LYS A 411 -12.13 35.51 -15.33
C LYS A 411 -12.36 34.02 -15.13
N CYS A 412 -11.40 33.30 -14.53
CA CYS A 412 -11.54 31.87 -14.23
C CYS A 412 -12.72 31.59 -13.28
N VAL A 413 -12.90 32.44 -12.26
CA VAL A 413 -14.01 32.35 -11.30
C VAL A 413 -15.35 32.63 -11.99
N ALA A 414 -15.42 33.65 -12.83
CA ALA A 414 -16.62 33.98 -13.61
C ALA A 414 -17.00 32.83 -14.56
N HIS A 415 -16.02 32.25 -15.27
CA HIS A 415 -16.24 31.09 -16.14
C HIS A 415 -16.84 29.90 -15.40
N CYS A 416 -16.29 29.57 -14.22
CA CYS A 416 -16.78 28.45 -13.42
C CYS A 416 -18.22 28.61 -12.94
N ALA A 417 -18.70 29.85 -12.79
CA ALA A 417 -20.08 30.14 -12.40
C ALA A 417 -21.08 29.78 -13.50
N VAL A 418 -20.72 30.06 -14.76
CA VAL A 418 -21.61 29.93 -15.92
C VAL A 418 -21.47 28.61 -16.67
N ARG A 419 -20.34 27.89 -16.52
CA ARG A 419 -20.09 26.63 -17.23
C ARG A 419 -21.23 25.61 -16.97
N PRO A 420 -21.87 25.05 -18.01
CA PRO A 420 -22.93 24.05 -17.84
C PRO A 420 -22.48 22.80 -17.07
N THR A 421 -23.41 22.10 -16.43
CA THR A 421 -23.13 20.81 -15.80
C THR A 421 -23.00 19.73 -16.87
N THR A 422 -21.95 18.93 -16.79
CA THR A 422 -21.67 17.81 -17.71
C THR A 422 -22.08 16.45 -17.16
N LEU A 423 -22.57 16.42 -15.92
CA LEU A 423 -23.11 15.23 -15.24
C LEU A 423 -24.57 15.48 -14.89
N ILE A 424 -25.43 14.52 -15.21
CA ILE A 424 -26.86 14.51 -14.92
C ILE A 424 -27.16 13.50 -13.82
N ASP A 425 -28.09 13.84 -12.93
CA ASP A 425 -28.54 12.92 -11.90
C ASP A 425 -29.19 11.70 -12.58
N THR A 426 -28.83 10.50 -12.14
CA THR A 426 -29.55 9.30 -12.56
C THR A 426 -30.97 9.43 -12.04
N GLU A 427 -31.95 9.49 -12.94
CA GLU A 427 -33.35 9.41 -12.54
C GLU A 427 -33.50 8.21 -11.60
N THR A 428 -33.98 8.47 -10.40
CA THR A 428 -34.49 7.39 -9.54
C THR A 428 -35.58 6.74 -10.38
N LYS A 429 -35.33 5.53 -10.86
CA LYS A 429 -36.41 4.72 -11.44
C LYS A 429 -37.53 4.71 -10.38
N PRO A 430 -38.77 5.07 -10.76
CA PRO A 430 -39.90 5.10 -9.84
C PRO A 430 -40.13 3.73 -9.20
#